data_AF-A0A421GA03-F1
#
_entry.id   AF-A0A421GA03-F1
#
_cell.length_a   1.000
_cell.length_b   1.000
_cell.length_c   1.000
_cell.angle_alpha   90.00
_cell.angle_beta   90.00
_cell.angle_gamma   90.00
#
_symmetry.space_group_name_H-M   'P 1'
#
loop_
_entity.id
_entity.type
_entity.pdbx_description
1 polymer ?
#
loop_
_entity_poly.entity_id
_entity_poly.type
_entity_poly.pdbx_seq_one_letter_code
_entity_poly.pdbx_strand_id
1 'polypeptide(L)'
;MAVVNMSDKEVEASISLLHMMQPSSSDVENAVKSHAGGTCSPSENKDALHNSLLKVVASQTIDELSRKRKEESKKMQRRTAHLTVLSHELTLDELRAHFGKPIVEVARELGICTTFLKKICRRLGIKRWPHRQIRSLARTIQMLEQVEAVATTPQEKNKYETQIAQLKEKQRAVMANPDANGKLKRVKKYAAPKATTGNIVASMSSLDQNEHGAMQLETAPIENAGDGSSNVR
;
A
#
# COMPACT_ATOMS: atom_id res chain seq x y z
N MET A 1 8.62 24.11 36.13
CA MET A 1 9.25 24.66 34.91
C MET A 1 8.81 23.79 33.74
N ALA A 2 7.96 24.29 32.85
CA ALA A 2 7.49 23.53 31.69
C ALA A 2 8.52 23.64 30.56
N VAL A 3 9.10 22.50 30.16
CA VAL A 3 10.02 22.43 29.02
C VAL A 3 9.16 22.47 27.75
N VAL A 4 9.25 23.57 27.00
CA VAL A 4 8.56 23.71 25.73
C VAL A 4 9.28 22.82 24.71
N ASN A 5 8.68 21.68 24.35
CA ASN A 5 9.16 20.82 23.28
C ASN A 5 8.85 21.49 21.92
N MET A 6 9.81 22.24 21.38
CA MET A 6 9.77 22.71 19.99
C MET A 6 10.02 21.54 19.04
N SER A 7 9.23 21.45 17.96
CA SER A 7 9.33 20.36 17.00
C SER A 7 10.60 20.49 16.13
N ASP A 8 11.18 19.37 15.69
CA ASP A 8 12.43 19.36 14.89
C ASP A 8 12.39 20.29 13.66
N LYS A 9 11.21 20.47 13.08
CA LYS A 9 10.97 21.40 11.94
C LYS A 9 11.10 22.87 12.33
N GLU A 10 10.72 23.23 13.54
CA GLU A 10 10.86 24.58 14.08
C GLU A 10 12.33 24.87 14.39
N VAL A 11 13.06 23.87 14.87
CA VAL A 11 14.52 23.95 15.07
C VAL A 11 15.24 24.15 13.74
N GLU A 12 14.89 23.38 12.71
CA GLU A 12 15.49 23.49 11.37
C GLU A 12 15.17 24.83 10.69
N ALA A 13 13.94 25.34 10.87
CA ALA A 13 13.55 26.67 10.39
C ALA A 13 14.30 27.79 11.11
N SER A 14 14.51 27.65 12.43
CA SER A 14 15.26 28.63 13.24
C SER A 14 16.74 28.70 12.81
N ILE A 15 17.34 27.56 12.52
CA ILE A 15 18.73 27.46 12.04
C ILE A 15 18.87 28.06 10.64
N SER A 16 17.90 27.81 9.74
CA SER A 16 17.90 28.40 8.40
C SER A 16 17.75 29.92 8.43
N LEU A 17 16.92 30.46 9.33
CA LEU A 17 16.76 31.90 9.50
C LEU A 17 18.03 32.56 10.06
N LEU A 18 18.73 31.88 10.99
CA LEU A 18 20.00 32.36 11.53
C LEU A 18 21.08 32.47 10.44
N HIS A 19 21.15 31.50 9.52
CA HIS A 19 22.09 31.54 8.40
C HIS A 19 21.77 32.65 7.39
N MET A 20 20.49 33.02 7.25
CA MET A 20 20.05 34.12 6.38
C MET A 20 20.30 35.51 6.98
N MET A 21 20.54 35.63 8.29
CA MET A 21 20.83 36.89 8.98
C MET A 21 22.32 37.12 9.23
N GLN A 22 23.21 36.21 8.79
CA GLN A 22 24.64 36.45 8.85
C GLN A 22 25.09 37.30 7.65
N PRO A 23 25.74 38.46 7.87
CA PRO A 23 26.33 39.21 6.76
C PRO A 23 27.42 38.36 6.09
N SER A 24 27.38 38.29 4.76
CA SER A 24 28.38 37.61 3.94
C SER A 24 29.77 38.15 4.25
N SER A 25 30.66 37.26 4.69
CA SER A 25 32.07 37.53 4.94
C SER A 25 32.80 37.74 3.61
N SER A 26 32.69 38.94 3.04
CA SER A 26 33.55 39.38 1.93
C SER A 26 34.04 40.83 1.99
N ASP A 27 33.70 41.65 2.99
CA ASP A 27 34.10 43.07 3.00
C ASP A 27 34.67 43.61 4.33
N VAL A 28 35.54 42.86 5.03
CA VAL A 28 36.26 43.41 6.22
C VAL A 28 37.78 43.16 6.29
N GLU A 29 38.42 42.77 5.18
CA GLU A 29 39.90 42.63 5.13
C GLU A 29 40.62 43.82 4.46
N ASN A 30 40.00 45.00 4.35
CA ASN A 30 40.69 46.17 3.81
C ASN A 30 40.37 47.47 4.56
N ALA A 31 40.57 47.48 5.88
CA ALA A 31 40.54 48.73 6.66
C ALA A 31 41.32 48.65 7.99
N VAL A 32 42.48 47.99 8.04
CA VAL A 32 43.42 48.18 9.16
C VAL A 32 44.84 48.30 8.59
N LYS A 33 45.16 49.51 8.11
CA LYS A 33 46.54 49.90 7.83
C LYS A 33 46.76 51.37 8.17
N SER A 34 46.47 51.74 9.42
CA SER A 34 47.00 52.96 10.05
C SER A 34 46.41 53.16 11.45
N HIS A 35 47.09 52.66 12.48
CA HIS A 35 47.51 53.47 13.63
C HIS A 35 48.33 52.62 14.58
N ALA A 36 49.58 53.02 14.74
CA ALA A 36 50.44 52.58 15.81
C ALA A 36 49.89 53.09 17.15
N GLY A 37 49.96 52.26 18.19
CA GLY A 37 49.92 52.71 19.58
C GLY A 37 48.93 51.96 20.47
N GLY A 38 49.47 51.25 21.47
CA GLY A 38 48.82 51.22 22.78
C GLY A 38 48.46 49.86 23.39
N THR A 39 49.40 49.35 24.20
CA THR A 39 49.18 48.65 25.49
C THR A 39 48.74 47.19 25.54
N CYS A 40 49.34 46.49 26.48
CA CYS A 40 49.25 45.06 26.81
C CYS A 40 48.21 44.73 27.91
N SER A 41 47.46 43.64 27.67
CA SER A 41 46.87 42.60 28.56
C SER A 41 46.06 42.99 29.82
N PRO A 42 44.92 42.30 30.11
CA PRO A 42 44.97 40.98 30.78
C PRO A 42 43.95 39.89 30.31
N SER A 43 43.23 40.07 29.18
CA SER A 43 42.10 39.18 28.79
C SER A 43 42.47 37.90 28.04
N GLU A 44 43.63 37.86 27.37
CA GLU A 44 44.01 36.81 26.40
C GLU A 44 44.05 35.39 27.00
N ASN A 45 44.35 35.24 28.30
CA ASN A 45 44.36 33.94 28.98
C ASN A 45 42.96 33.36 29.23
N LYS A 46 41.94 34.21 29.49
CA LYS A 46 40.55 33.74 29.64
C LYS A 46 39.99 33.29 28.29
N ASP A 47 40.35 34.00 27.23
CA ASP A 47 39.95 33.67 25.87
C ASP A 47 40.65 32.41 25.36
N ALA A 48 41.93 32.21 25.68
CA ALA A 48 42.66 30.97 25.38
C ALA A 48 42.07 29.76 26.12
N LEU A 49 41.73 29.92 27.41
CA LEU A 49 41.08 28.88 28.20
C LEU A 49 39.68 28.55 27.65
N HIS A 50 38.90 29.56 27.27
CA HIS A 50 37.58 29.40 26.67
C HIS A 50 37.66 28.66 25.34
N ASN A 51 38.58 29.04 24.45
CA ASN A 51 38.80 28.36 23.16
C ASN A 51 39.27 26.92 23.34
N SER A 52 40.16 26.67 24.31
CA SER A 52 40.60 25.31 24.66
C SER A 52 39.43 24.46 25.18
N LEU A 53 38.61 25.02 26.07
CA LEU A 53 37.41 24.37 26.58
C LEU A 53 36.42 24.08 25.45
N LEU A 54 36.15 25.04 24.57
CA LEU A 54 35.30 24.86 23.39
C LEU A 54 35.82 23.74 22.48
N LYS A 55 37.14 23.65 22.28
CA LYS A 55 37.75 22.58 21.47
C LYS A 55 37.60 21.20 22.10
N VAL A 56 37.73 21.10 23.43
CA VAL A 56 37.51 19.85 24.18
C VAL A 56 36.05 19.44 24.11
N VAL A 57 35.13 20.37 24.36
CA VAL A 57 33.68 20.12 24.25
C VAL A 57 33.30 19.72 22.83
N ALA A 58 33.82 20.40 21.81
CA ALA A 58 33.62 20.04 20.40
C ALA A 58 34.17 18.65 20.06
N SER A 59 35.32 18.28 20.61
CA SER A 59 35.90 16.94 20.38
C SER A 59 35.06 15.84 21.05
N GLN A 60 34.58 16.09 22.27
CA GLN A 60 33.68 15.17 22.97
C GLN A 60 32.35 14.99 22.22
N THR A 61 31.76 16.06 21.69
CA THR A 61 30.52 15.96 20.91
C THR A 61 30.73 15.22 19.58
N ILE A 62 31.85 15.46 18.89
CA ILE A 62 32.20 14.72 17.65
C ILE A 62 32.34 13.22 17.93
N ASP A 63 33.00 12.84 19.02
CA ASP A 63 33.16 11.43 19.41
C ASP A 63 31.83 10.77 19.75
N GLU A 64 30.96 11.47 20.48
CA GLU A 64 29.62 10.98 20.83
C GLU A 64 28.75 10.79 19.58
N LEU A 65 28.74 11.78 18.67
CA LEU A 65 28.04 11.69 17.39
C LEU A 65 28.62 10.56 16.52
N SER A 66 29.93 10.37 16.53
CA SER A 66 30.60 9.28 15.82
C SER A 66 30.21 7.91 16.38
N ARG A 67 30.08 7.76 17.70
CA ARG A 67 29.58 6.53 18.34
C ARG A 67 28.13 6.28 17.96
N LYS A 68 27.25 7.30 18.01
CA LYS A 68 25.84 7.20 17.59
C LYS A 68 25.73 6.75 16.13
N ARG A 69 26.48 7.38 15.22
CA ARG A 69 26.52 7.01 13.79
C ARG A 69 27.00 5.58 13.56
N LYS A 70 28.04 5.13 14.29
CA LYS A 70 28.53 3.74 14.23
C LYS A 70 27.46 2.75 14.69
N GLU A 71 26.70 3.06 15.74
CA GLU A 71 25.64 2.19 16.24
C GLU A 71 24.45 2.12 15.27
N GLU A 72 24.02 3.25 14.72
CA GLU A 72 22.97 3.29 13.70
C GLU A 72 23.37 2.52 12.43
N SER A 73 24.63 2.65 12.00
CA SER A 73 25.17 1.90 10.87
C SER A 73 25.14 0.39 11.11
N LYS A 74 25.56 -0.08 12.30
CA LYS A 74 25.46 -1.49 12.68
C LYS A 74 24.01 -1.98 12.71
N LYS A 75 23.08 -1.19 13.25
CA LYS A 75 21.65 -1.51 13.26
C LYS A 75 21.07 -1.62 11.84
N MET A 76 21.45 -0.71 10.95
CA MET A 76 21.09 -0.75 9.53
C MET A 76 21.67 -1.98 8.82
N GLN A 77 22.93 -2.31 9.11
CA GLN A 77 23.61 -3.49 8.56
C GLN A 77 22.92 -4.78 9.00
N ARG A 78 22.57 -4.92 10.29
CA ARG A 78 21.80 -6.05 10.83
C ARG A 78 20.44 -6.20 10.16
N ARG A 79 19.69 -5.10 9.99
CA ARG A 79 18.40 -5.10 9.29
C ARG A 79 18.53 -5.58 7.85
N THR A 80 19.54 -5.11 7.13
CA THR A 80 19.79 -5.50 5.73
C THR A 80 20.21 -6.96 5.61
N ALA A 81 21.05 -7.46 6.52
CA ALA A 81 21.45 -8.86 6.58
C ALA A 81 20.24 -9.77 6.82
N HIS A 82 19.42 -9.45 7.82
CA HIS A 82 18.18 -10.19 8.12
C HIS A 82 17.23 -10.23 6.91
N LEU A 83 17.04 -9.09 6.24
CA LEU A 83 16.21 -9.01 5.04
C LEU A 83 16.75 -9.87 3.90
N THR A 84 18.08 -9.98 3.77
CA THR A 84 18.72 -10.84 2.78
C THR A 84 18.45 -12.31 3.07
N VAL A 85 18.55 -12.73 4.33
CA VAL A 85 18.27 -14.11 4.75
C VAL A 85 16.81 -14.48 4.47
N LEU A 86 15.86 -13.68 4.99
CA LEU A 86 14.43 -13.90 4.79
C LEU A 86 14.04 -13.97 3.31
N SER A 87 14.73 -13.20 2.46
CA SER A 87 14.50 -13.24 1.03
C SER A 87 14.71 -14.66 0.51
N HIS A 88 15.83 -15.32 0.89
CA HIS A 88 16.23 -16.65 0.43
C HIS A 88 15.46 -17.79 1.07
N GLU A 89 15.00 -17.62 2.31
CA GLU A 89 14.17 -18.62 2.99
C GLU A 89 12.79 -18.74 2.37
N LEU A 90 12.19 -17.62 1.94
CA LEU A 90 10.87 -17.65 1.31
C LEU A 90 10.92 -18.24 -0.10
N THR A 91 10.30 -19.41 -0.24
CA THR A 91 10.26 -20.17 -1.50
C THR A 91 8.99 -19.91 -2.30
N LEU A 92 9.00 -20.28 -3.58
CA LEU A 92 7.83 -20.15 -4.45
C LEU A 92 6.67 -21.03 -3.96
N ASP A 93 6.98 -22.22 -3.43
CA ASP A 93 5.97 -23.17 -2.96
C ASP A 93 5.20 -22.66 -1.74
N GLU A 94 5.87 -22.01 -0.80
CA GLU A 94 5.20 -21.34 0.32
C GLU A 94 4.26 -20.25 -0.20
N LEU A 95 4.69 -19.45 -1.19
CA LEU A 95 3.85 -18.41 -1.77
C LEU A 95 2.64 -18.95 -2.55
N ARG A 96 2.75 -20.14 -3.17
CA ARG A 96 1.66 -20.77 -3.94
C ARG A 96 0.41 -21.00 -3.07
N ALA A 97 0.61 -21.40 -1.81
CA ALA A 97 -0.49 -21.60 -0.86
C ALA A 97 -1.28 -20.31 -0.59
N HIS A 98 -0.66 -19.15 -0.76
CA HIS A 98 -1.24 -17.84 -0.43
C HIS A 98 -1.84 -17.10 -1.63
N PHE A 99 -1.77 -17.62 -2.85
CA PHE A 99 -2.27 -16.92 -4.05
C PHE A 99 -3.77 -16.62 -4.05
N GLY A 100 -4.54 -17.34 -3.22
CA GLY A 100 -5.96 -17.07 -2.98
C GLY A 100 -6.24 -15.79 -2.17
N LYS A 101 -5.23 -15.16 -1.57
CA LYS A 101 -5.37 -13.97 -0.72
C LYS A 101 -4.75 -12.71 -1.35
N PRO A 102 -5.19 -11.50 -0.96
CA PRO A 102 -4.50 -10.26 -1.30
C PRO A 102 -3.08 -10.24 -0.73
N ILE A 103 -2.10 -9.74 -1.51
CA ILE A 103 -0.70 -9.62 -1.08
C ILE A 103 -0.52 -8.86 0.26
N VAL A 104 -1.43 -7.93 0.57
CA VAL A 104 -1.40 -7.16 1.82
C VAL A 104 -1.67 -8.05 3.03
N GLU A 105 -2.63 -8.96 2.89
CA GLU A 105 -2.99 -9.90 3.94
C GLU A 105 -1.91 -10.96 4.14
N VAL A 106 -1.36 -11.49 3.05
CA VAL A 106 -0.23 -12.42 3.10
C VAL A 106 0.99 -11.80 3.77
N ALA A 107 1.30 -10.54 3.44
CA ALA A 107 2.40 -9.82 4.09
C ALA A 107 2.21 -9.69 5.60
N ARG A 108 0.96 -9.47 6.06
CA ARG A 108 0.62 -9.41 7.48
C ARG A 108 0.77 -10.78 8.15
N GLU A 109 0.32 -11.85 7.50
CA GLU A 109 0.47 -13.24 7.99
C GLU A 109 1.96 -13.64 8.11
N LEU A 110 2.79 -13.21 7.17
CA LEU A 110 4.23 -13.47 7.16
C LEU A 110 5.04 -12.47 8.02
N GLY A 111 4.40 -11.47 8.63
CA GLY A 111 5.10 -10.46 9.46
C GLY A 111 6.07 -9.55 8.69
N ILE A 112 5.92 -9.42 7.36
CA ILE A 112 6.81 -8.63 6.51
C ILE A 112 6.10 -7.46 5.83
N CYS A 113 6.87 -6.46 5.42
CA CYS A 113 6.31 -5.35 4.65
C CYS A 113 5.89 -5.81 3.24
N THR A 114 4.77 -5.29 2.74
CA THR A 114 4.27 -5.60 1.38
C THR A 114 5.27 -5.28 0.28
N THR A 115 6.10 -4.23 0.46
CA THR A 115 7.16 -3.86 -0.47
C THR A 115 8.27 -4.90 -0.52
N PHE A 116 8.63 -5.47 0.62
CA PHE A 116 9.61 -6.54 0.71
C PHE A 116 9.07 -7.84 0.09
N LEU A 117 7.84 -8.23 0.44
CA LEU A 117 7.20 -9.40 -0.18
C LEU A 117 7.14 -9.26 -1.72
N LYS A 118 6.83 -8.07 -2.24
CA LYS A 118 6.89 -7.81 -3.70
C LYS A 118 8.29 -8.03 -4.28
N LYS A 119 9.37 -7.62 -3.58
CA LYS A 119 10.75 -7.85 -4.05
C LYS A 119 11.05 -9.34 -4.17
N ILE A 120 10.69 -10.13 -3.16
CA ILE A 120 10.85 -11.59 -3.18
C ILE A 120 10.05 -12.19 -4.34
N CYS A 121 8.77 -11.83 -4.48
CA CYS A 121 7.93 -12.28 -5.58
C CYS A 121 8.57 -11.99 -6.94
N ARG A 122 9.17 -10.80 -7.16
CA ARG A 122 9.84 -10.49 -8.43
C ARG A 122 11.04 -11.40 -8.70
N ARG A 123 11.83 -11.70 -7.67
CA ARG A 123 12.99 -12.58 -7.76
C ARG A 123 12.59 -14.02 -8.09
N LEU A 124 11.46 -14.48 -7.56
CA LEU A 124 10.87 -15.78 -7.85
C LEU A 124 10.10 -15.82 -9.19
N GLY A 125 10.22 -14.77 -10.02
CA GLY A 125 9.55 -14.69 -11.33
C GLY A 125 8.10 -14.22 -11.30
N ILE A 126 7.52 -13.95 -10.13
CA ILE A 126 6.12 -13.50 -9.98
C ILE A 126 6.04 -11.99 -10.24
N LYS A 127 5.91 -11.59 -11.51
CA LYS A 127 5.78 -10.17 -11.88
C LYS A 127 4.45 -9.54 -11.47
N ARG A 128 3.38 -10.31 -11.30
CA ARG A 128 2.08 -9.78 -10.88
C ARG A 128 1.47 -10.77 -9.92
N TRP A 129 0.94 -10.26 -8.81
CA TRP A 129 0.28 -11.11 -7.83
C TRP A 129 -1.02 -11.70 -8.43
N PRO A 130 -1.16 -13.03 -8.54
CA PRO A 130 -2.20 -13.69 -9.34
C PRO A 130 -3.61 -13.59 -8.73
N HIS A 131 -3.75 -13.19 -7.47
CA HIS A 131 -5.02 -13.10 -6.74
C HIS A 131 -6.16 -12.44 -7.53
N ARG A 132 -5.89 -11.35 -8.26
CA ARG A 132 -6.92 -10.66 -9.05
C ARG A 132 -7.50 -11.54 -10.16
N GLN A 133 -6.64 -12.30 -10.83
CA GLN A 133 -7.06 -13.20 -11.91
C GLN A 133 -7.76 -14.42 -11.35
N ILE A 134 -7.23 -15.01 -10.28
CA ILE A 134 -7.86 -16.14 -9.59
C ILE A 134 -9.27 -15.77 -9.15
N ARG A 135 -9.45 -14.59 -8.54
CA ARG A 135 -10.76 -14.08 -8.14
C ARG A 135 -11.71 -13.86 -9.32
N SER A 136 -11.20 -13.35 -10.44
CA SER A 136 -12.01 -13.18 -11.65
C SER A 136 -12.47 -14.52 -12.23
N LEU A 137 -11.57 -15.50 -12.30
CA LEU A 137 -11.89 -16.84 -12.81
C LEU A 137 -12.88 -17.56 -11.87
N ALA A 138 -12.66 -17.50 -10.55
CA ALA A 138 -13.55 -18.07 -9.57
C ALA A 138 -14.98 -17.51 -9.68
N ARG A 139 -15.13 -16.19 -9.88
CA ARG A 139 -16.44 -15.57 -10.12
C ARG A 139 -17.10 -16.12 -11.39
N THR A 140 -16.36 -16.23 -12.49
CA THR A 140 -16.92 -16.75 -13.75
C THR A 140 -17.31 -18.22 -13.63
N ILE A 141 -16.50 -19.03 -12.95
CA ILE A 141 -16.81 -20.44 -12.66
C ILE A 141 -18.12 -20.53 -11.86
N GLN A 142 -18.22 -19.80 -10.75
CA GLN A 142 -19.43 -19.80 -9.92
C GLN A 142 -20.68 -19.38 -10.70
N MET A 143 -20.55 -18.38 -11.57
CA MET A 143 -21.65 -17.94 -12.44
C MET A 143 -22.07 -19.06 -13.41
N LEU A 144 -21.12 -19.74 -14.06
CA LEU A 144 -21.44 -20.82 -14.98
C LEU A 144 -22.01 -22.05 -14.26
N GLU A 145 -21.54 -22.38 -13.06
CA GLU A 145 -22.09 -23.46 -12.23
C GLU A 145 -23.57 -23.19 -11.88
N GLN A 146 -23.93 -21.94 -11.60
CA GLN A 146 -25.33 -21.56 -11.37
C GLN A 146 -26.18 -21.70 -12.65
N VAL A 147 -25.65 -21.31 -13.80
CA VAL A 147 -26.36 -21.43 -15.08
C VAL A 147 -26.52 -22.90 -15.48
N GLU A 148 -25.51 -23.74 -15.26
CA GLU A 148 -25.55 -25.18 -15.49
C GLU A 148 -26.64 -25.86 -14.65
N ALA A 149 -26.80 -25.44 -13.37
CA ALA A 149 -27.81 -25.99 -12.48
C ALA A 149 -29.25 -25.69 -12.93
N VAL A 150 -29.47 -24.56 -13.60
CA VAL A 150 -30.79 -24.13 -14.10
C VAL A 150 -31.08 -24.63 -15.52
N ALA A 151 -30.06 -25.01 -16.28
CA ALA A 151 -30.23 -25.48 -17.66
C ALA A 151 -31.11 -26.73 -17.72
N THR A 152 -32.11 -26.72 -18.62
CA THR A 152 -33.04 -27.84 -18.79
C THR A 152 -32.55 -28.83 -19.86
N THR A 153 -31.81 -28.33 -20.85
CA THR A 153 -31.38 -29.10 -22.01
C THR A 153 -30.05 -29.82 -21.75
N PRO A 154 -29.93 -31.14 -22.01
CA PRO A 154 -28.68 -31.88 -21.83
C PRO A 154 -27.49 -31.30 -22.62
N GLN A 155 -27.73 -30.82 -23.84
CA GLN A 155 -26.69 -30.18 -24.67
C GLN A 155 -26.16 -28.89 -24.05
N GLU A 156 -26.99 -28.10 -23.38
CA GLU A 156 -26.57 -26.85 -22.74
C GLU A 156 -25.74 -27.13 -21.50
N LYS A 157 -26.15 -28.11 -20.68
CA LYS A 157 -25.36 -28.59 -19.54
C LYS A 157 -23.95 -28.99 -19.95
N ASN A 158 -23.82 -29.84 -20.97
CA ASN A 158 -22.51 -30.30 -21.43
C ASN A 158 -21.62 -29.15 -21.95
N LYS A 159 -22.21 -28.13 -22.59
CA LYS A 159 -21.48 -26.91 -22.98
C LYS A 159 -20.94 -26.15 -21.77
N TYR A 160 -21.76 -25.94 -20.75
CA TYR A 160 -21.34 -25.24 -19.53
C TYR A 160 -20.30 -26.04 -18.74
N GLU A 161 -20.50 -27.35 -18.61
CA GLU A 161 -19.55 -28.27 -17.97
C GLU A 161 -18.17 -28.18 -18.62
N THR A 162 -18.12 -28.20 -19.96
CA THR A 162 -16.86 -28.04 -20.71
C THR A 162 -16.21 -26.68 -20.44
N GLN A 163 -16.99 -25.59 -20.41
CA GLN A 163 -16.48 -24.26 -20.11
C GLN A 163 -15.96 -24.15 -18.66
N ILE A 164 -16.68 -24.71 -17.69
CA ILE A 164 -16.30 -24.75 -16.29
C ILE A 164 -14.99 -25.53 -16.13
N ALA A 165 -14.86 -26.69 -16.78
CA ALA A 165 -13.63 -27.48 -16.78
C ALA A 165 -12.43 -26.68 -17.34
N GLN A 166 -12.62 -25.98 -18.47
CA GLN A 166 -11.59 -25.13 -19.05
C GLN A 166 -11.18 -23.98 -18.12
N LEU A 167 -12.14 -23.33 -17.45
CA LEU A 167 -11.85 -22.24 -16.51
C LEU A 167 -11.16 -22.75 -15.24
N LYS A 168 -11.54 -23.92 -14.72
CA LYS A 168 -10.89 -24.58 -13.58
C LYS A 168 -9.45 -24.95 -13.91
N GLU A 169 -9.19 -25.49 -15.10
CA GLU A 169 -7.84 -25.78 -15.56
C GLU A 169 -7.02 -24.49 -15.73
N LYS A 170 -7.62 -23.43 -16.29
CA LYS A 170 -6.96 -22.12 -16.36
C LYS A 170 -6.65 -21.54 -14.98
N GLN A 171 -7.53 -21.71 -14.00
CA GLN A 171 -7.29 -21.29 -12.62
C GLN A 171 -6.12 -22.06 -12.00
N ARG A 172 -6.06 -23.39 -12.19
CA ARG A 172 -4.94 -24.24 -11.78
C ARG A 172 -3.63 -23.81 -12.42
N ALA A 173 -3.63 -23.56 -13.74
CA ALA A 173 -2.46 -23.09 -14.46
C ALA A 173 -1.93 -21.75 -13.93
N VAL A 174 -2.81 -20.82 -13.54
CA VAL A 174 -2.43 -19.54 -12.93
C VAL A 174 -1.81 -19.73 -11.54
N MET A 175 -2.28 -20.72 -10.77
CA MET A 175 -1.67 -21.05 -9.47
C MET A 175 -0.31 -21.73 -9.62
N ALA A 176 -0.15 -22.60 -10.62
CA ALA A 176 1.12 -23.28 -10.91
C ALA A 176 2.18 -22.31 -11.46
N ASN A 177 1.79 -21.45 -12.42
CA ASN A 177 2.68 -20.56 -13.16
C ASN A 177 2.13 -19.11 -13.19
N PRO A 178 2.38 -18.31 -12.16
CA PRO A 178 1.86 -16.93 -12.09
C PRO A 178 2.54 -15.94 -13.05
N ASP A 179 3.70 -16.26 -13.65
CA ASP A 179 4.42 -15.35 -14.58
C ASP A 179 3.87 -15.36 -16.03
N ALA A 180 3.06 -16.36 -16.41
CA ALA A 180 2.43 -16.42 -17.73
C ALA A 180 1.58 -15.17 -18.06
N ASN A 181 1.19 -14.42 -17.03
CA ASN A 181 0.34 -13.24 -17.12
C ASN A 181 1.07 -11.91 -17.39
N GLY A 182 2.41 -11.92 -17.52
CA GLY A 182 3.17 -10.73 -17.91
C GLY A 182 2.78 -10.14 -19.28
N LYS A 183 2.15 -10.96 -20.14
CA LYS A 183 1.80 -10.61 -21.53
C LYS A 183 0.42 -9.95 -21.71
N LEU A 184 -0.43 -9.88 -20.70
CA LEU A 184 -1.74 -9.20 -20.84
C LEU A 184 -1.57 -7.67 -20.78
N LYS A 185 -1.65 -7.03 -21.96
CA LYS A 185 -1.80 -5.57 -22.08
C LYS A 185 -3.06 -5.17 -21.32
N ARG A 186 -2.90 -4.30 -20.31
CA ARG A 186 -4.03 -3.72 -19.58
C ARG A 186 -4.77 -2.79 -20.53
N VAL A 187 -5.94 -3.18 -21.01
CA VAL A 187 -6.81 -2.24 -21.71
C VAL A 187 -7.16 -1.14 -20.71
N LYS A 188 -6.79 0.10 -21.04
CA LYS A 188 -7.16 1.28 -20.25
C LYS A 188 -8.67 1.44 -20.43
N LYS A 189 -9.45 1.02 -19.44
CA LYS A 189 -10.89 1.23 -19.43
C LYS A 189 -11.10 2.75 -19.52
N TYR A 190 -11.70 3.20 -20.63
CA TYR A 190 -11.85 4.61 -20.96
C TYR A 190 -12.44 5.40 -19.78
N ALA A 191 -11.89 6.60 -19.54
CA ALA A 191 -12.48 7.56 -18.64
C ALA A 191 -13.81 8.02 -19.25
N ALA A 192 -14.92 7.67 -18.61
CA ALA A 192 -16.19 8.32 -18.91
C ALA A 192 -16.05 9.81 -18.53
N PRO A 193 -16.33 10.76 -19.44
CA PRO A 193 -16.38 12.16 -19.05
C PRO A 193 -17.49 12.32 -18.01
N LYS A 194 -17.17 12.98 -16.89
CA LYS A 194 -18.15 13.33 -15.87
C LYS A 194 -19.16 14.27 -16.53
N ALA A 195 -20.41 13.84 -16.67
CA ALA A 195 -21.50 14.71 -17.04
C ALA A 195 -21.65 15.77 -15.93
N THR A 196 -21.36 17.01 -16.28
CA THR A 196 -21.67 18.18 -15.47
C THR A 196 -23.18 18.28 -15.32
N THR A 197 -23.67 18.24 -14.08
CA THR A 197 -25.03 18.57 -13.70
C THR A 197 -25.37 19.97 -14.21
N GLY A 198 -26.08 20.02 -15.34
CA GLY A 198 -26.68 21.21 -15.92
C GLY A 198 -28.19 21.03 -15.90
N ASN A 199 -28.84 21.77 -15.01
CA ASN A 199 -30.27 21.90 -14.88
C ASN A 199 -30.86 22.45 -16.20
N ILE A 200 -31.64 21.66 -16.94
CA ILE A 200 -32.57 22.17 -17.95
C ILE A 200 -33.95 21.64 -17.60
N VAL A 201 -34.69 22.51 -16.92
CA VAL A 201 -36.14 22.52 -16.90
C VAL A 201 -36.63 23.00 -18.26
N ALA A 202 -37.50 22.23 -18.91
CA ALA A 202 -38.58 22.70 -19.79
C ALA A 202 -39.25 21.50 -20.47
N SER A 203 -40.36 21.09 -19.87
CA SER A 203 -41.64 20.70 -20.47
C SER A 203 -41.69 20.42 -21.98
N MET A 204 -42.13 19.20 -22.33
CA MET A 204 -43.14 19.00 -23.37
C MET A 204 -44.06 17.84 -22.98
N SER A 205 -45.28 18.22 -22.64
CA SER A 205 -46.56 17.52 -22.61
C SER A 205 -46.84 16.84 -23.98
N SER A 206 -47.73 15.86 -24.23
CA SER A 206 -48.89 15.26 -23.55
C SER A 206 -49.45 14.13 -24.46
N LEU A 207 -50.33 13.27 -23.90
CA LEU A 207 -51.25 12.29 -24.55
C LEU A 207 -50.60 11.04 -25.20
N ASP A 208 -51.12 9.82 -25.12
CA ASP A 208 -52.50 9.37 -24.91
C ASP A 208 -52.58 7.93 -24.32
N GLN A 209 -53.81 7.60 -23.94
CA GLN A 209 -54.37 6.50 -23.16
C GLN A 209 -54.11 5.08 -23.69
N ASN A 210 -53.98 4.11 -22.78
CA ASN A 210 -54.77 2.87 -22.86
C ASN A 210 -54.80 2.14 -21.51
N GLU A 211 -55.83 2.42 -20.73
CA GLU A 211 -56.38 1.53 -19.71
C GLU A 211 -56.90 0.22 -20.31
N HIS A 212 -56.75 -0.91 -19.61
CA HIS A 212 -57.79 -1.92 -19.30
C HIS A 212 -57.17 -3.20 -18.71
N GLY A 213 -57.60 -3.57 -17.50
CA GLY A 213 -57.49 -4.96 -17.00
C GLY A 213 -56.95 -5.14 -15.58
N ALA A 214 -57.65 -4.62 -14.57
CA ALA A 214 -57.54 -5.08 -13.17
C ALA A 214 -58.94 -5.51 -12.68
N MET A 215 -58.96 -6.37 -11.64
CA MET A 215 -60.09 -6.98 -10.90
C MET A 215 -60.33 -8.46 -11.28
N GLN A 216 -60.47 -9.44 -10.37
CA GLN A 216 -60.64 -9.47 -8.92
C GLN A 216 -60.55 -10.94 -8.42
N LEU A 217 -60.09 -11.14 -7.16
CA LEU A 217 -60.55 -12.09 -6.09
C LEU A 217 -60.52 -13.61 -6.41
N GLU A 218 -60.12 -14.54 -5.53
CA GLU A 218 -60.54 -14.74 -4.14
C GLU A 218 -59.65 -15.82 -3.44
N THR A 219 -59.63 -15.77 -2.10
CA THR A 219 -59.24 -16.75 -1.06
C THR A 219 -59.63 -18.22 -1.34
N ALA A 220 -58.98 -19.30 -0.85
CA ALA A 220 -58.73 -19.70 0.55
C ALA A 220 -57.90 -21.05 0.59
N PRO A 221 -57.59 -21.63 1.77
CA PRO A 221 -56.55 -22.64 2.00
C PRO A 221 -57.03 -24.10 1.87
N ILE A 222 -56.09 -25.04 1.68
CA ILE A 222 -56.34 -26.47 1.92
C ILE A 222 -55.30 -27.00 2.90
N GLU A 223 -55.82 -27.32 4.07
CA GLU A 223 -55.26 -28.14 5.12
C GLU A 223 -55.04 -29.55 4.61
N ASN A 224 -53.92 -30.19 4.96
CA ASN A 224 -54.00 -31.62 5.22
C ASN A 224 -53.02 -32.05 6.32
N ALA A 225 -53.61 -32.74 7.28
CA ALA A 225 -53.03 -33.24 8.50
C ALA A 225 -52.67 -34.73 8.35
N GLY A 226 -51.81 -35.21 9.26
CA GLY A 226 -51.63 -36.64 9.57
C GLY A 226 -50.66 -37.37 8.64
N ASP A 227 -49.80 -38.28 9.09
CA ASP A 227 -49.82 -39.06 10.32
C ASP A 227 -48.39 -39.59 10.58
N GLY A 228 -48.06 -39.82 11.85
CA GLY A 228 -46.76 -40.28 12.31
C GLY A 228 -46.66 -41.79 12.46
N SER A 229 -45.42 -42.27 12.56
CA SER A 229 -44.97 -43.40 13.40
C SER A 229 -43.47 -43.57 13.17
N SER A 230 -42.61 -43.32 14.17
CA SER A 230 -42.22 -44.30 15.19
C SER A 230 -41.61 -45.56 14.57
N ASN A 231 -40.28 -45.69 14.56
CA ASN A 231 -39.68 -46.91 15.11
C ASN A 231 -38.22 -46.75 15.57
N VAL A 232 -37.98 -47.38 16.71
CA VAL A 232 -36.74 -47.61 17.44
C VAL A 232 -35.99 -48.78 16.80
N ARG A 233 -34.66 -48.69 16.70
CA ARG A 233 -33.75 -49.80 17.03
C ARG A 233 -32.32 -49.32 17.27
#